data_AF-A0A822GTN6-F1
#
_entry.id   AF-A0A822GTN6-F1
#
_cell.length_a   1.000
_cell.length_b   1.000
_cell.length_c   1.000
_cell.angle_alpha   90.00
_cell.angle_beta   90.00
_cell.angle_gamma   90.00
#
_symmetry.space_group_name_H-M   'P 1'
#
loop_
_entity.id
_entity.type
_entity.pdbx_description
1 polymer ?
#
loop_
_entity_poly.entity_id
_entity_poly.type
_entity_poly.pdbx_seq_one_letter_code
_entity_poly.pdbx_strand_id
1 'polypeptide(L)' 'ALRVEMQREHLQDRTILCRYNPIESGHYIISVKWSGEHVYGSPFHTHIFEYQEQLDQFRHQLNTYHLFEQKQNKEL' A
#
# COMPACT_ATOMS: atom_id res chain seq x y z
N ALA A 1 -17.64 -8.52 -6.17
CA ALA A 1 -16.52 -7.83 -6.84
C ALA A 1 -16.20 -6.58 -6.03
N LEU A 2 -14.92 -6.36 -5.72
CA LEU A 2 -14.46 -5.16 -5.03
C LEU A 2 -14.69 -3.94 -5.93
N ARG A 3 -15.48 -2.96 -5.48
CA ARG A 3 -15.80 -1.77 -6.27
C ARG A 3 -14.66 -0.76 -6.15
N VAL A 4 -14.02 -0.46 -7.28
CA VAL A 4 -13.08 0.65 -7.39
C VAL A 4 -13.80 1.83 -8.03
N GLU A 5 -13.74 2.98 -7.39
CA GLU A 5 -14.25 4.23 -7.95
C GLU A 5 -13.09 4.97 -8.61
N MET A 6 -13.31 5.47 -9.83
CA MET A 6 -12.33 6.26 -10.56
C MET A 6 -12.92 7.61 -10.89
N GLN A 7 -12.19 8.68 -10.57
CA GLN A 7 -12.61 10.05 -10.80
C GLN A 7 -11.45 10.86 -11.37
N ARG A 8 -11.77 11.76 -12.30
CA ARG A 8 -10.79 12.75 -12.77
C ARG A 8 -10.91 13.99 -11.90
N GLU A 9 -9.80 14.42 -11.31
CA GLU A 9 -9.79 15.55 -10.39
C GLU A 9 -10.05 16.88 -11.13
N HIS A 10 -9.31 17.11 -12.22
CA HIS A 10 -9.50 18.25 -13.11
C HIS A 10 -9.43 17.83 -14.58
N LEU A 11 -10.25 18.46 -15.43
CA LEU A 11 -10.31 18.14 -16.88
C LEU A 11 -8.98 18.38 -17.62
N GLN A 12 -8.17 19.32 -17.12
CA GLN A 12 -6.88 19.68 -17.72
C GLN A 12 -5.73 18.80 -17.21
N ASP A 13 -5.89 18.16 -16.05
CA ASP A 13 -4.86 17.33 -15.44
C ASP A 13 -4.98 15.88 -15.90
N ARG A 14 -3.83 15.20 -15.97
CA ARG A 14 -3.73 13.77 -16.33
C ARG A 14 -3.84 12.85 -15.10
N THR A 15 -4.30 13.40 -13.97
CA THR A 15 -4.44 12.69 -12.70
C THR A 15 -5.79 11.96 -12.65
N ILE A 16 -5.74 10.67 -12.31
CA ILE A 16 -6.91 9.84 -12.04
C ILE A 16 -6.87 9.44 -10.57
N LEU A 17 -7.91 9.80 -9.84
CA LEU A 17 -8.12 9.38 -8.47
C LEU A 17 -8.82 8.02 -8.46
N CYS A 18 -8.17 7.01 -7.91
CA CYS A 18 -8.73 5.69 -7.68
C CYS A 18 -9.03 5.52 -6.18
N ARG A 19 -10.28 5.25 -5.82
CA ARG A 19 -10.69 4.95 -4.44
C ARG A 19 -11.10 3.50 -4.33
N TYR A 20 -10.52 2.83 -3.35
CA TYR A 20 -10.83 1.46 -2.96
C TYR A 20 -11.23 1.43 -1.49
N ASN A 21 -12.39 0.85 -1.19
CA ASN A 21 -12.94 0.70 0.16
C ASN A 21 -13.04 -0.79 0.51
N PRO A 22 -11.99 -1.41 1.08
CA PRO A 22 -12.04 -2.78 1.55
C PRO A 22 -13.03 -2.93 2.71
N ILE A 23 -13.76 -4.05 2.73
CA ILE A 23 -14.71 -4.38 3.82
C ILE A 23 -14.07 -5.33 4.84
N GLU A 24 -13.13 -6.17 4.39
CA GLU A 24 -12.46 -7.16 5.23
C GLU A 24 -11.03 -6.72 5.57
N SER A 25 -10.56 -7.07 6.76
CA SER A 25 -9.15 -6.93 7.13
C SER A 25 -8.29 -7.92 6.35
N GLY A 26 -7.03 -7.57 6.10
CA GLY A 26 -6.12 -8.43 5.35
C GLY A 26 -5.00 -7.67 4.62
N HIS A 27 -4.18 -8.46 3.92
CA HIS A 27 -3.11 -7.97 3.07
C HIS A 27 -3.58 -7.86 1.62
N TYR A 28 -3.58 -6.64 1.10
CA TYR A 28 -4.04 -6.32 -0.24
C TYR A 28 -2.87 -5.89 -1.14
N ILE A 29 -2.92 -6.36 -2.38
CA ILE A 29 -1.95 -6.02 -3.42
C ILE A 29 -2.67 -5.16 -4.47
N ILE A 30 -2.32 -3.87 -4.52
CA ILE A 30 -2.89 -2.92 -5.47
C ILE A 30 -1.96 -2.84 -6.67
N SER A 31 -2.42 -3.40 -7.79
CA SER A 31 -1.70 -3.36 -9.07
C SER A 31 -2.21 -2.20 -9.92
N VAL A 32 -1.31 -1.28 -10.26
CA VAL A 32 -1.58 -0.14 -11.15
C VAL A 32 -0.69 -0.29 -12.37
N LYS A 33 -1.31 -0.40 -13.54
CA LYS A 33 -0.62 -0.66 -14.81
C LYS A 33 -0.97 0.40 -15.85
N TRP A 34 0.02 0.76 -16.67
CA TRP A 34 -0.13 1.58 -17.86
C TRP A 34 0.35 0.77 -19.08
N SER A 35 -0.52 0.59 -20.07
CA SER A 35 -0.23 -0.24 -21.26
C SER A 35 0.29 -1.65 -20.94
N GLY A 36 -0.24 -2.28 -19.87
CA GLY A 36 0.14 -3.63 -19.44
C GLY A 36 1.32 -3.70 -18.47
N GLU A 37 2.08 -2.61 -18.34
CA GLU A 37 3.27 -2.53 -17.50
C GLU A 37 2.98 -1.84 -16.16
N HIS A 38 3.65 -2.28 -15.09
CA HIS A 38 3.51 -1.65 -13.78
C HIS A 38 4.06 -0.23 -13.79
N VAL A 39 3.31 0.70 -13.19
CA VAL A 39 3.85 2.03 -12.90
C VAL A 39 4.89 1.96 -11.79
N TYR A 40 5.70 3.01 -11.65
CA TYR A 40 6.69 3.10 -10.57
C TYR A 40 6.05 2.86 -9.19
N GLY A 41 6.68 1.98 -8.40
CA GLY A 41 6.21 1.59 -7.06
C GLY A 41 5.09 0.55 -7.05
N SER A 42 4.50 0.21 -8.20
CA SER A 42 3.52 -0.87 -8.29
C SER A 42 4.23 -2.24 -8.38
N PRO A 43 3.71 -3.30 -7.74
CA PRO A 43 2.50 -3.33 -6.91
C PRO A 43 2.66 -2.68 -5.53
N PHE A 44 1.59 -2.02 -5.07
CA PHE A 44 1.54 -1.43 -3.73
C PHE A 44 0.94 -2.44 -2.75
N HIS A 45 1.64 -2.69 -1.66
CA HIS A 45 1.21 -3.60 -0.60
C HIS A 45 0.58 -2.80 0.53
N THR A 46 -0.66 -3.12 0.91
CA THR A 46 -1.35 -2.45 2.01
C THR A 46 -1.95 -3.48 2.96
N HIS A 47 -1.82 -3.22 4.26
CA HIS A 47 -2.45 -4.02 5.30
C HIS A 47 -3.62 -3.24 5.88
N ILE A 48 -4.79 -3.86 5.88
CA ILE A 48 -6.01 -3.31 6.46
C ILE A 48 -6.30 -4.10 7.74
N PHE A 49 -6.52 -3.37 8.83
CA PHE A 49 -6.77 -3.96 10.14
C PHE A 49 -8.14 -3.51 10.64
N GLU A 50 -8.80 -4.38 11.40
CA GLU A 50 -10.09 -4.07 12.01
C GLU A 50 -9.91 -3.27 13.30
N TYR A 51 -8.84 -3.57 14.05
CA TYR A 51 -8.55 -2.95 15.34
C TYR A 51 -7.22 -2.19 15.33
N GLN A 52 -7.19 -1.06 16.03
CA GLN A 52 -5.98 -0.22 16.16
C GLN A 52 -4.79 -0.99 16.77
N GLU A 53 -5.06 -1.90 17.70
CA GLU A 53 -4.06 -2.76 18.34
C GLU A 53 -3.29 -3.62 17.33
N GLN A 54 -3.99 -4.15 16.32
CA GLN A 54 -3.37 -4.94 15.25
C GLN A 54 -2.44 -4.06 14.40
N LEU A 55 -2.87 -2.84 14.08
CA LEU A 55 -2.05 -1.87 13.36
C LEU A 55 -0.80 -1.48 14.17
N ASP A 56 -0.95 -1.23 15.47
CA ASP A 56 0.17 -0.83 16.33
C ASP A 56 1.20 -1.96 16.47
N GLN A 57 0.73 -3.20 16.64
CA GLN A 57 1.60 -4.39 16.62
C GLN A 57 2.36 -4.52 15.29
N PHE A 58 1.66 -4.37 14.16
CA PHE A 58 2.27 -4.44 12.84
C PHE A 58 3.33 -3.35 12.64
N ARG A 59 3.05 -2.11 13.08
CA ARG A 59 4.01 -1.00 13.02
C ARG A 59 5.23 -1.25 13.90
N HIS A 60 5.04 -1.79 15.11
CA HIS A 60 6.15 -2.14 15.98
C HIS A 60 7.04 -3.24 15.36
N GLN A 61 6.42 -4.25 14.77
CA GLN A 61 7.10 -5.31 14.04
C GLN A 61 7.94 -4.74 12.87
N LEU A 62 7.34 -3.91 12.00
CA LEU A 62 8.07 -3.29 10.87
C LEU A 62 9.26 -2.45 11.33
N ASN A 63 9.09 -1.62 12.36
CA ASN A 63 10.18 -0.83 12.92
C ASN A 63 11.31 -1.73 13.43
N THR A 64 10.97 -2.84 14.09
CA THR A 64 11.94 -3.81 14.61
C THR A 64 12.74 -4.47 13.49
N TYR A 65 12.08 -4.91 12.40
CA TYR A 65 12.78 -5.44 11.22
C TYR A 65 13.72 -4.42 10.61
N HIS A 66 13.27 -3.18 10.43
CA HIS A 66 14.10 -2.11 9.86
C HIS A 66 15.33 -1.80 10.74
N LEU A 67 15.17 -1.78 12.06
CA LEU A 67 16.30 -1.63 13.01
C LEU A 67 17.29 -2.79 12.91
N PHE A 68 16.81 -4.02 12.73
CA PHE A 68 17.67 -5.19 12.56
C PHE A 68 18.50 -5.11 11.27
N GLU A 69 17.87 -4.82 10.12
CA GLU A 69 18.58 -4.71 8.85
C GLU A 69 19.64 -3.60 8.88
N GLN A 70 19.33 -2.45 9.48
CA GLN A 70 20.30 -1.37 9.62
C GLN A 70 21.52 -1.76 10.47
N LYS A 71 21.35 -2.61 11.48
CA LYS A 71 22.48 -3.11 12.29
C LYS A 71 23.34 -4.07 11.48
N GLN A 72 22.72 -5.03 10.78
CA GLN A 72 23.45 -5.97 9.92
C GLN A 72 24.23 -5.26 8.81
N ASN A 73 23.65 -4.23 8.19
CA ASN A 73 24.31 -3.45 7.14
C ASN A 73 25.41 -2.49 7.65
N LYS A 74 25.51 -2.24 8.96
CA LYS A 74 26.59 -1.46 9.58
C LYS A 74 27.72 -2.34 10.14
N GLU A 75 27.48 -3.64 10.23
CA GLU A 75 28.46 -4.64 10.69
C GLU A 75 29.31 -5.23 9.54
N LEU A 76 29.14 -4.71 8.31
CA LEU A 76 30.05 -4.87 7.15
C LEU A 76 30.82 -3.58 6.87
#